data_AF-A0AA95JC92-F1
#
_entry.id   AF-A0AA95JC92-F1
#
_cell.length_a   1.000
_cell.length_b   1.000
_cell.length_c   1.000
_cell.angle_alpha   90.00
_cell.angle_beta   90.00
_cell.angle_gamma   90.00
#
_symmetry.space_group_name_H-M   'P 1'
#
loop_
_entity.id
_entity.type
_entity.pdbx_description
1 polymer ?
#
loop_
_entity_poly.entity_id
_entity_poly.type
_entity_poly.pdbx_seq_one_letter_code
_entity_poly.pdbx_strand_id
1 'polypeptide(L)'
;MTEESRPASPLPPSLPPRGLSRAVAAAYIGISPRLFDELVQDGRMPKPKLINSRTIWDRLAIDDAFSALPEKEDADKGKWACSV
;
A
#
# COMPACT_ATOMS: atom_id res chain seq x y z
N MET A 1 18.18 -5.03 -34.07
CA MET A 1 18.89 -3.91 -33.41
C MET A 1 17.83 -3.12 -32.67
N THR A 2 17.63 -3.18 -31.36
CA THR A 2 18.41 -3.72 -30.23
C THR A 2 17.37 -4.02 -29.14
N GLU A 3 17.20 -5.28 -28.75
CA GLU A 3 16.30 -5.66 -27.65
C GLU A 3 17.06 -5.38 -26.35
N GLU A 4 16.70 -4.27 -25.71
CA GLU A 4 17.36 -3.77 -24.52
C GLU A 4 17.11 -4.73 -23.35
N SER A 5 18.18 -5.43 -23.00
CA SER A 5 18.35 -6.34 -21.88
C SER A 5 17.81 -5.75 -20.57
N ARG A 6 16.54 -6.01 -20.24
CA ARG A 6 16.02 -5.76 -18.90
C ARG A 6 16.82 -6.63 -17.92
N PRO A 7 17.43 -6.06 -16.86
CA PRO A 7 18.14 -6.86 -15.88
C PRO A 7 17.14 -7.85 -15.27
N ALA A 8 17.33 -9.13 -15.60
CA ALA A 8 16.55 -10.22 -15.04
C ALA A 8 16.66 -10.10 -13.52
N SER A 9 15.51 -9.94 -12.86
CA SER A 9 15.45 -9.91 -11.40
C SER A 9 16.12 -11.19 -10.89
N PRO A 10 17.08 -11.13 -9.95
CA PRO A 10 17.86 -12.30 -9.52
C PRO A 10 17.05 -13.31 -8.71
N LEU A 11 15.74 -13.09 -8.58
CA LEU A 11 14.82 -13.94 -7.85
C LEU A 11 13.88 -14.64 -8.84
N PRO A 12 13.56 -15.93 -8.61
CA PRO A 12 12.57 -16.63 -9.40
C PRO A 12 11.21 -15.90 -9.31
N PRO A 13 10.42 -15.86 -10.40
CA PRO A 13 9.15 -15.13 -10.46
C PRO A 13 8.09 -15.63 -9.46
N SER A 14 8.33 -16.79 -8.83
CA SER A 14 7.49 -17.38 -7.79
C SER A 14 7.68 -16.76 -6.41
N LEU A 15 8.71 -15.93 -6.20
CA LEU A 15 9.00 -15.32 -4.90
C LEU A 15 8.88 -13.79 -4.98
N PRO A 16 7.67 -13.23 -4.82
CA PRO A 16 7.49 -11.79 -4.86
C PRO A 16 8.32 -11.16 -3.72
N PRO A 17 9.08 -10.08 -3.99
CA PRO A 17 9.81 -9.38 -2.96
C PRO A 17 8.83 -8.89 -1.90
N ARG A 18 9.02 -9.31 -0.64
CA ARG A 18 8.16 -8.89 0.47
C ARG A 18 8.26 -7.39 0.74
N GLY A 19 9.40 -6.80 0.41
CA GLY A 19 9.70 -5.38 0.56
C GLY A 19 9.26 -4.55 -0.63
N LEU A 20 8.34 -3.62 -0.38
CA LEU A 20 7.81 -2.66 -1.33
C LEU A 20 8.37 -1.28 -1.03
N SER A 21 8.75 -0.53 -2.07
CA SER A 21 9.03 0.91 -1.95
C SER A 21 7.72 1.70 -1.91
N ARG A 22 7.75 2.94 -1.42
CA ARG A 22 6.58 3.83 -1.30
C ARG A 22 5.68 3.84 -2.53
N ALA A 23 6.28 4.03 -3.71
CA ALA A 23 5.55 4.08 -4.97
C ALA A 23 4.84 2.75 -5.30
N VAL A 24 5.49 1.63 -5.02
CA VAL A 24 4.95 0.29 -5.28
C VAL A 24 3.86 -0.05 -4.25
N ALA A 25 4.05 0.31 -2.98
CA ALA A 25 3.05 0.15 -1.93
C ALA A 25 1.77 0.94 -2.25
N ALA A 26 1.91 2.19 -2.70
CA ALA A 26 0.77 3.01 -3.11
C ALA A 26 0.06 2.43 -4.36
N ALA A 27 0.83 1.99 -5.37
CA ALA A 27 0.29 1.32 -6.55
C ALA A 27 -0.41 -0.01 -6.23
N TYR A 28 0.07 -0.74 -5.21
CA TYR A 28 -0.53 -1.99 -4.76
C TYR A 28 -1.94 -1.79 -4.19
N ILE A 29 -2.16 -0.72 -3.42
CA ILE A 29 -3.49 -0.37 -2.88
C ILE A 29 -4.35 0.34 -3.94
N GLY A 30 -3.73 0.91 -4.98
CA GLY A 30 -4.41 1.68 -6.02
C GLY A 30 -4.60 3.15 -5.66
N ILE A 31 -3.72 3.72 -4.83
CA ILE A 31 -3.78 5.12 -4.42
C ILE A 31 -2.53 5.91 -4.85
N SER A 32 -2.63 7.23 -4.83
CA SER A 32 -1.50 8.13 -5.05
C SER A 32 -0.46 8.02 -3.91
N PRO A 33 0.85 8.12 -4.19
CA PRO A 33 1.91 8.03 -3.17
C PRO A 33 1.80 9.13 -2.11
N ARG A 34 1.22 10.29 -2.47
CA ARG A 34 0.92 11.37 -1.52
C ARG A 34 -0.14 10.95 -0.50
N LEU A 35 -1.25 10.38 -0.97
CA LEU A 35 -2.33 9.89 -0.11
C LEU A 35 -1.83 8.75 0.80
N PHE A 36 -0.99 7.86 0.26
CA PHE A 36 -0.37 6.81 1.07
C PHE A 36 0.46 7.39 2.23
N ASP A 37 1.20 8.48 1.99
CA ASP A 37 1.96 9.19 3.03
C ASP A 37 1.03 9.76 4.11
N GLU A 38 -0.08 10.39 3.69
CA GLU A 38 -1.09 10.92 4.61
C GLU A 38 -1.72 9.82 5.46
N LEU A 39 -2.02 8.65 4.88
CA LEU A 39 -2.55 7.50 5.62
C LEU A 39 -1.54 6.90 6.61
N VAL A 40 -0.25 6.91 6.25
CA VAL A 40 0.84 6.50 7.17
C VAL A 40 0.96 7.50 8.31
N GLN A 41 0.81 8.79 8.03
CA GLN A 41 0.85 9.85 9.04
C GLN A 41 -0.37 9.83 9.98
N ASP A 42 -1.55 9.52 9.45
CA ASP A 42 -2.81 9.31 10.20
C ASP A 42 -2.77 8.02 11.06
N GLY A 43 -1.81 7.12 10.80
CA GLY A 43 -1.66 5.85 11.51
C GLY A 43 -2.57 4.73 11.01
N ARG A 44 -3.25 4.94 9.88
CA ARG A 44 -4.09 3.93 9.21
C ARG A 44 -3.31 2.93 8.38
N MET A 45 -2.08 3.28 8.00
CA MET A 45 -1.17 2.43 7.22
C MET A 45 0.09 2.08 8.02
N PRO A 46 0.75 0.96 7.70
CA PRO A 46 1.89 0.50 8.49
C PRO A 46 3.04 1.48 8.39
N LYS A 47 3.70 1.73 9.54
CA LYS A 47 4.88 2.58 9.59
C LYS A 47 5.99 1.99 8.71
N PRO A 48 6.73 2.83 7.99
CA PRO A 48 7.86 2.38 7.20
C PRO A 48 8.92 1.66 8.04
N LYS A 49 9.49 0.56 7.53
CA LYS A 49 10.71 -0.03 8.08
C LYS A 49 11.92 0.63 7.43
N LEU A 50 12.78 1.22 8.24
CA LEU A 50 14.05 1.79 7.82
C LEU A 50 15.13 0.71 7.84
N ILE A 51 15.56 0.26 6.67
CA ILE A 51 16.71 -0.64 6.53
C ILE A 51 17.87 0.22 6.01
N ASN A 52 18.77 0.60 6.92
CA ASN A 52 19.86 1.55 6.72
C ASN A 52 19.39 2.93 6.21
N SER A 53 19.18 3.06 4.90
CA SER A 53 18.75 4.31 4.25
C SER A 53 17.55 4.13 3.33
N ARG A 54 17.01 2.91 3.23
CA ARG A 54 15.85 2.60 2.39
C ARG A 54 14.64 2.38 3.26
N THR A 55 13.56 3.03 2.84
CA THR A 55 12.23 2.88 3.42
C THR A 55 11.52 1.75 2.69
N ILE A 56 11.27 0.66 3.42
CA ILE A 56 10.63 -0.53 2.88
C ILE A 56 9.35 -0.81 3.68
N TRP A 57 8.29 -1.13 2.95
CA TRP A 57 7.03 -1.59 3.51
C TRP A 57 6.86 -3.07 3.23
N ASP A 58 6.29 -3.79 4.19
CA ASP A 58 6.02 -5.22 4.04
C ASP A 58 4.64 -5.39 3.40
N ARG A 59 4.53 -6.22 2.36
CA ARG A 59 3.25 -6.47 1.67
C ARG A 59 2.16 -6.97 2.64
N LEU A 60 2.54 -7.83 3.59
CA LEU A 60 1.60 -8.45 4.53
C LEU A 60 1.10 -7.42 5.55
N ALA A 61 1.96 -6.49 5.97
CA ALA A 61 1.57 -5.42 6.86
C ALA A 61 0.65 -4.40 6.17
N ILE A 62 0.83 -4.18 4.87
CA ILE A 62 -0.10 -3.34 4.09
C ILE A 62 -1.46 -4.02 3.97
N ASP A 63 -1.48 -5.32 3.66
CA ASP A 63 -2.70 -6.11 3.54
C ASP A 63 -3.50 -6.15 4.84
N ASP A 64 -2.83 -6.42 5.97
CA ASP A 64 -3.42 -6.40 7.32
C ASP A 64 -3.98 -5.02 7.67
N ALA A 65 -3.21 -3.95 7.44
CA ALA A 65 -3.68 -2.59 7.70
C ALA A 65 -4.85 -2.20 6.80
N PHE A 66 -4.86 -2.64 5.54
CA PHE A 66 -5.98 -2.41 4.62
C PHE A 66 -7.24 -3.14 5.08
N SER A 67 -7.11 -4.40 5.49
CA SER A 67 -8.22 -5.18 6.07
C SER A 67 -8.74 -4.59 7.38
N ALA A 68 -7.92 -3.85 8.12
CA ALA A 68 -8.31 -3.17 9.36
C ALA A 68 -8.95 -1.78 9.13
N LEU A 69 -8.97 -1.26 7.90
CA LEU A 69 -9.63 0.02 7.61
C LEU A 69 -11.14 -0.11 7.79
N PRO A 70 -11.81 0.87 8.42
CA PRO A 70 -13.27 0.87 8.50
C PRO A 70 -13.86 0.96 7.10
N GLU A 71 -14.76 0.03 6.76
CA GLU A 71 -15.45 0.02 5.49
C GLU A 71 -16.37 1.25 5.40
N LYS A 72 -16.53 1.81 4.20
CA LYS A 72 -17.26 3.08 4.00
C LYS A 72 -18.76 2.97 4.40
N GLU A 73 -19.27 1.76 4.61
CA GLU A 73 -20.66 1.52 5.02
C GLU A 73 -20.97 1.95 6.48
N ASP A 74 -19.96 2.13 7.33
CA ASP A 74 -20.15 2.66 8.70
C ASP A 74 -20.03 4.19 8.80
N ALA A 75 -19.58 4.86 7.74
CA ALA A 75 -19.48 6.33 7.71
C ALA A 75 -20.79 7.02 7.25
N ASP A 76 -21.70 6.27 6.61
CA ASP A 76 -22.93 6.82 6.00
C ASP A 76 -24.23 6.40 6.70
N LYS A 77 -24.20 5.52 7.73
CA LYS A 77 -25.39 5.15 8.53
C LYS A 77 -26.00 6.28 9.36
N GLY A 78 -25.46 7.50 9.30
CA GLY A 78 -25.97 8.67 10.01
C GLY A 78 -26.69 9.72 9.17
N LYS A 79 -26.79 9.58 7.83
CA LYS A 79 -27.23 10.70 6.97
C LYS A 79 -28.46 10.48 6.09
N TRP A 80 -29.12 9.32 6.19
CA TRP A 80 -30.38 9.07 5.45
C TRP A 80 -31.58 8.84 6.36
N ALA A 81 -31.74 9.64 7.41
CA ALA A 81 -33.05 9.80 8.02
C ALA A 81 -33.96 10.57 7.04
N CYS A 82 -34.46 9.88 6.00
CA CYS A 82 -35.66 10.30 5.28
C CYS A 82 -36.83 10.03 6.22
N SER A 83 -37.21 11.04 7.02
CA SER A 83 -38.54 11.05 7.59
C SER A 83 -39.55 11.23 6.48
N VAL A 84 -40.38 10.19 6.39
CA VAL A 84 -41.68 10.04 5.74
C VAL A 84 -42.57 11.28 5.79
#